data_AF-A0A9W6Y5S8-F1
#
_entry.id   AF-A0A9W6Y5S8-F1
#
_cell.length_a   1.000
_cell.length_b   1.000
_cell.length_c   1.000
_cell.angle_alpha   90.00
_cell.angle_beta   90.00
_cell.angle_gamma   90.00
#
_symmetry.space_group_name_H-M   'P 1'
#
loop_
_entity.id
_entity.type
_entity.pdbx_description
1 polymer ?
#
loop_
_entity_poly.entity_id
_entity_poly.type
_entity_poly.pdbx_seq_one_letter_code
_entity_poly.pdbx_strand_id
1 'polypeptide(L)'
;MASSIYKLKKAHAAYLKLGTREASLQLVTAYNQGSLAFVIESAATSIENAILSSRASDSATCPEEVYSTVAMRCADIFASIRATALFPPDFPDTEDDVSFSHAESKQKSARLEYKAAVITAYQVLDEAGVHDDPDMGSSYSASSFR
;
A
#
# COMPACT_ATOMS: atom_id res chain seq x y z
N MET A 1 -34.16 -16.82 8.79
CA MET A 1 -33.31 -16.99 7.59
C MET A 1 -32.47 -15.77 7.24
N ALA A 2 -33.00 -14.53 7.26
CA ALA A 2 -32.24 -13.31 6.94
C ALA A 2 -30.94 -13.10 7.75
N SER A 3 -30.93 -13.48 9.04
CA SER A 3 -29.75 -13.39 9.91
C SER A 3 -28.59 -14.31 9.47
N SER A 4 -28.87 -15.47 8.88
CA SER A 4 -27.84 -16.41 8.41
C SER A 4 -27.16 -15.92 7.13
N ILE A 5 -27.97 -15.44 6.18
CA ILE A 5 -27.49 -14.85 4.93
C ILE A 5 -26.65 -13.60 5.19
N TYR A 6 -27.07 -12.75 6.12
CA TYR A 6 -26.30 -11.57 6.54
C TYR A 6 -24.94 -11.95 7.14
N LYS A 7 -24.89 -12.95 8.03
CA LYS A 7 -23.63 -13.47 8.59
C LYS A 7 -22.71 -14.02 7.51
N LEU A 8 -23.26 -14.72 6.52
CA LEU A 8 -22.49 -15.31 5.42
C LEU A 8 -21.92 -14.24 4.49
N LYS A 9 -22.70 -13.21 4.12
CA LYS A 9 -22.21 -12.05 3.35
C LYS A 9 -21.09 -11.30 4.08
N LYS A 10 -21.27 -11.07 5.39
CA LYS A 10 -20.25 -10.42 6.22
C LYS A 10 -18.96 -11.25 6.30
N ALA A 11 -19.07 -12.56 6.47
CA ALA A 11 -17.92 -13.47 6.48
C ALA A 11 -17.20 -13.49 5.13
N HIS A 12 -17.95 -13.50 4.02
CA HIS A 12 -17.40 -13.45 2.67
C HIS A 12 -16.67 -12.14 2.38
N ALA A 13 -17.24 -10.99 2.75
CA ALA A 13 -16.56 -9.70 2.62
C ALA A 13 -15.26 -9.62 3.47
N ALA A 14 -15.28 -10.20 4.67
CA ALA A 14 -14.10 -10.28 5.54
C ALA A 14 -13.00 -11.18 4.94
N TYR A 15 -13.38 -12.32 4.35
CA TYR A 15 -12.46 -13.21 3.64
C TYR A 15 -11.78 -12.50 2.47
N LEU A 16 -12.55 -11.78 1.63
CA LEU A 16 -12.00 -11.04 0.50
C LEU A 16 -11.06 -9.91 0.95
N LYS A 17 -11.39 -9.21 2.04
CA LYS A 17 -10.51 -8.21 2.64
C LYS A 17 -9.19 -8.81 3.14
N LEU A 18 -9.23 -10.01 3.72
CA LEU A 18 -8.02 -10.75 4.08
C LEU A 18 -7.21 -11.09 2.83
N GLY A 19 -7.85 -11.59 1.78
CA GLY A 19 -7.21 -11.90 0.51
C GLY A 19 -6.52 -10.69 -0.14
N THR A 20 -7.14 -9.50 -0.11
CA THR A 20 -6.47 -8.25 -0.57
C THR A 20 -5.20 -7.95 0.23
N ARG A 21 -5.23 -8.16 1.56
CA ARG A 21 -4.07 -7.92 2.43
C ARG A 21 -2.96 -8.94 2.19
N GLU A 22 -3.31 -10.21 2.01
CA GLU A 22 -2.38 -11.28 1.65
C GLU A 22 -1.73 -11.01 0.29
N ALA A 23 -2.52 -10.65 -0.72
CA ALA A 23 -2.00 -10.27 -2.03
C ALA A 23 -1.05 -9.06 -1.97
N SER A 24 -1.33 -8.07 -1.11
CA SER A 24 -0.40 -6.96 -0.90
C SER A 24 0.92 -7.40 -0.27
N LEU A 25 0.93 -8.39 0.62
CA LEU A 25 2.16 -8.96 1.20
C LEU A 25 2.93 -9.81 0.19
N GLN A 26 2.22 -10.56 -0.64
CA GLN A 26 2.79 -11.33 -1.74
C GLN A 26 3.45 -10.41 -2.77
N LEU A 27 2.87 -9.24 -3.04
CA LEU A 27 3.46 -8.23 -3.92
C LEU A 27 4.83 -7.77 -3.42
N VAL A 28 4.93 -7.41 -2.14
CA VAL A 28 6.20 -7.00 -1.52
C VAL A 28 7.23 -8.13 -1.55
N THR A 29 6.79 -9.35 -1.22
CA THR A 29 7.65 -10.55 -1.27
C THR A 29 8.17 -10.81 -2.68
N ALA A 30 7.30 -10.77 -3.68
CA ALA A 30 7.62 -10.98 -5.09
C ALA A 30 8.59 -9.93 -5.61
N TYR A 31 8.38 -8.67 -5.22
CA TYR A 31 9.26 -7.56 -5.55
C TYR A 31 10.67 -7.80 -4.99
N ASN A 32 10.78 -8.15 -3.71
CA ASN A 32 12.06 -8.44 -3.05
C ASN A 32 12.75 -9.70 -3.61
N GLN A 33 12.00 -10.63 -4.19
CA GLN A 33 12.54 -11.78 -4.92
C GLN A 33 12.96 -11.45 -6.36
N GLY A 34 12.74 -10.22 -6.83
CA GLY A 34 13.00 -9.82 -8.21
C GLY A 34 12.03 -10.40 -9.24
N SER A 35 10.87 -10.92 -8.83
CA SER A 35 9.90 -11.53 -9.73
C SER A 35 8.79 -10.55 -10.13
N LEU A 36 8.99 -9.88 -11.26
CA LEU A 36 7.99 -8.97 -11.85
C LEU A 36 6.67 -9.68 -12.18
N ALA A 37 6.72 -10.95 -12.59
CA ALA A 37 5.53 -11.75 -12.88
C ALA A 37 4.65 -11.93 -11.63
N PHE A 38 5.25 -12.26 -10.49
CA PHE A 38 4.51 -12.42 -9.23
C PHE A 38 4.04 -11.07 -8.65
N VAL A 39 4.76 -9.97 -8.92
CA VAL A 39 4.28 -8.61 -8.59
C VAL A 39 2.98 -8.30 -9.34
N ILE A 40 2.93 -8.59 -10.65
CA ILE A 40 1.75 -8.37 -11.50
C ILE A 40 0.58 -9.28 -11.07
N GLU A 41 0.85 -10.56 -10.81
CA GLU A 41 -0.17 -11.52 -10.37
C GLU A 41 -0.77 -11.15 -9.01
N SER A 42 0.08 -10.71 -8.07
CA SER A 42 -0.35 -10.26 -6.74
C SER A 42 -1.19 -8.97 -6.83
N ALA A 43 -0.78 -8.03 -7.69
CA ALA A 43 -1.55 -6.82 -7.96
C ALA A 43 -2.94 -7.14 -8.55
N ALA A 44 -3.00 -8.00 -9.56
CA ALA A 44 -4.24 -8.42 -10.20
C ALA A 44 -5.19 -9.11 -9.20
N THR A 45 -4.67 -10.03 -8.39
CA THR A 45 -5.43 -10.73 -7.34
C THR A 45 -5.98 -9.76 -6.28
N SER A 46 -5.19 -8.75 -5.91
CA SER A 46 -5.63 -7.71 -4.96
C SER A 46 -6.80 -6.90 -5.51
N ILE A 47 -6.74 -6.52 -6.80
CA ILE A 47 -7.80 -5.80 -7.51
C ILE A 47 -9.07 -6.65 -7.61
N GLU A 48 -8.92 -7.93 -7.97
CA GLU A 48 -10.05 -8.86 -8.07
C GLU A 48 -10.76 -9.02 -6.71
N ASN A 49 -10.00 -9.22 -5.63
CA ASN A 49 -10.54 -9.31 -4.28
C ASN A 49 -11.25 -8.03 -3.82
N ALA A 50 -10.72 -6.86 -4.18
CA ALA A 50 -11.35 -5.57 -3.90
C ALA A 50 -12.69 -5.40 -4.64
N ILE A 51 -12.74 -5.78 -5.92
CA ILE A 51 -13.97 -5.76 -6.73
C ILE A 51 -15.01 -6.74 -6.19
N LEU A 52 -14.59 -7.94 -5.80
CA LEU A 52 -15.50 -8.93 -5.23
C LEU A 52 -16.00 -8.50 -3.84
N SER A 53 -15.15 -7.85 -3.03
CA SER A 53 -15.50 -7.39 -1.68
C SER A 53 -16.57 -6.30 -1.70
N SER A 54 -16.47 -5.35 -2.64
CA SER A 54 -17.47 -4.31 -2.82
C SER A 54 -18.83 -4.89 -3.26
N ARG A 55 -18.82 -5.88 -4.15
CA ARG A 55 -20.03 -6.60 -4.60
C ARG A 55 -20.65 -7.45 -3.48
N ALA A 56 -19.82 -8.12 -2.68
CA ALA A 56 -20.27 -8.97 -1.57
C ALA A 56 -20.85 -8.18 -0.39
N SER A 57 -20.43 -6.92 -0.22
CA SER A 57 -20.86 -6.07 0.88
C SER A 57 -22.28 -5.51 0.70
N ASP A 58 -22.88 -5.63 -0.50
CA ASP A 58 -24.32 -5.51 -0.83
C ASP A 58 -25.10 -4.40 -0.09
N SER A 59 -24.42 -3.32 0.28
CA SER A 59 -24.98 -2.18 1.04
C SER A 59 -25.10 -0.92 0.20
N ALA A 60 -24.57 -0.94 -1.03
CA ALA A 60 -24.72 0.15 -1.95
C ALA A 60 -26.12 0.07 -2.56
N THR A 61 -26.94 1.08 -2.27
CA THR A 61 -28.30 1.16 -2.83
C THR A 61 -28.26 1.68 -4.27
N CYS A 62 -27.12 2.23 -4.70
CA CYS A 62 -26.89 2.75 -6.05
C CYS A 62 -25.62 2.15 -6.70
N PRO A 63 -25.64 1.81 -8.00
CA PRO A 63 -24.46 1.40 -8.77
C PRO A 63 -23.27 2.37 -8.70
N GLU A 64 -23.53 3.67 -8.53
CA GLU A 64 -22.52 4.73 -8.41
C GLU A 64 -21.67 4.59 -7.13
N GLU A 65 -22.30 4.18 -6.02
CA GLU A 65 -21.62 3.94 -4.75
C GLU A 65 -20.71 2.70 -4.81
N VAL A 66 -21.15 1.65 -5.52
CA VAL A 66 -20.32 0.46 -5.80
C VAL A 66 -19.11 0.85 -6.63
N TYR A 67 -19.34 1.60 -7.71
CA TYR A 67 -18.27 2.05 -8.59
C TYR A 67 -17.24 2.91 -7.85
N SER A 68 -17.69 3.90 -7.08
CA SER A 68 -16.83 4.74 -6.25
C SER A 68 -16.01 3.92 -5.25
N THR A 69 -16.65 2.96 -4.57
CA THR A 69 -15.96 2.08 -3.61
C THR A 69 -14.89 1.22 -4.29
N VAL A 70 -15.19 0.65 -5.47
CA VAL A 70 -14.21 -0.10 -6.26
C VAL A 70 -13.07 0.79 -6.70
N ALA A 71 -13.38 1.98 -7.23
CA ALA A 71 -12.38 2.92 -7.72
C ALA A 71 -11.42 3.36 -6.61
N MET A 72 -11.94 3.67 -5.40
CA MET A 72 -11.12 3.97 -4.22
C MET A 72 -10.22 2.79 -3.84
N ARG A 73 -10.75 1.56 -3.82
CA ARG A 73 -9.94 0.36 -3.49
C ARG A 73 -8.86 0.09 -4.53
N CYS A 74 -9.16 0.25 -5.81
CA CYS A 74 -8.16 0.16 -6.85
C CYS A 74 -7.10 1.24 -6.69
N ALA A 75 -7.48 2.47 -6.34
CA ALA A 75 -6.54 3.56 -6.06
C ALA A 75 -5.63 3.22 -4.87
N ASP A 76 -6.17 2.65 -3.78
CA ASP A 76 -5.36 2.17 -2.64
C ASP A 76 -4.32 1.12 -3.10
N ILE A 77 -4.71 0.19 -3.97
CA ILE A 77 -3.83 -0.85 -4.49
C ILE A 77 -2.74 -0.25 -5.39
N PHE A 78 -3.09 0.66 -6.30
CA PHE A 78 -2.10 1.35 -7.13
C PHE A 78 -1.16 2.22 -6.30
N ALA A 79 -1.64 2.84 -5.23
CA ALA A 79 -0.79 3.56 -4.28
C ALA A 79 0.18 2.60 -3.59
N SER A 80 -0.28 1.40 -3.18
CA SER A 80 0.59 0.36 -2.61
C SER A 80 1.68 -0.09 -3.60
N ILE A 81 1.32 -0.37 -4.86
CA ILE A 81 2.28 -0.73 -5.92
C ILE A 81 3.32 0.37 -6.12
N ARG A 82 2.87 1.63 -6.22
CA ARG A 82 3.77 2.78 -6.35
C ARG A 82 4.69 2.90 -5.15
N ALA A 83 4.17 2.74 -3.93
CA ALA A 83 4.97 2.81 -2.72
C ALA A 83 6.03 1.70 -2.66
N THR A 84 5.70 0.47 -3.08
CA THR A 84 6.69 -0.61 -3.19
C THR A 84 7.79 -0.28 -4.19
N ALA A 85 7.46 0.37 -5.32
CA ALA A 85 8.44 0.77 -6.33
C ALA A 85 9.32 1.98 -5.94
N LEU A 86 9.00 2.70 -4.85
CA LEU A 86 9.83 3.82 -4.37
C LEU A 86 11.14 3.35 -3.73
N PHE A 87 11.16 2.11 -3.25
CA PHE A 87 12.33 1.49 -2.65
C PHE A 87 12.83 0.39 -3.59
N PRO A 88 14.14 0.24 -3.80
CA PRO A 88 14.67 -0.90 -4.53
C PRO A 88 14.31 -2.20 -3.79
N PRO A 89 14.25 -3.34 -4.51
CA PRO A 89 13.98 -4.63 -3.91
C PRO A 89 15.06 -4.98 -2.88
N ASP A 90 14.62 -5.41 -1.69
CA ASP A 90 15.52 -5.92 -0.65
C ASP A 90 15.82 -7.39 -0.93
N PHE A 91 16.88 -7.61 -1.71
CA PHE A 91 17.33 -8.96 -2.02
C PHE A 91 17.85 -9.65 -0.75
N PRO A 92 17.62 -10.97 -0.61
CA PRO A 92 18.19 -11.74 0.48
C PRO A 92 19.71 -11.63 0.44
N ASP A 93 20.30 -11.35 1.60
CA ASP A 93 21.74 -11.28 1.78
C ASP A 93 22.38 -12.63 1.40
N THR A 94 23.49 -12.58 0.67
CA THR A 94 24.29 -13.78 0.41
C THR A 94 25.07 -14.19 1.67
N GLU A 95 25.64 -15.39 1.73
CA GLU A 95 26.43 -15.83 2.89
C GLU A 95 27.62 -14.89 3.19
N ASP A 96 28.09 -14.13 2.18
CA ASP A 96 29.17 -13.16 2.30
C ASP A 96 28.71 -11.77 2.82
N ASP A 97 27.40 -11.53 2.89
CA ASP A 97 26.79 -10.21 3.18
C ASP A 97 26.46 -9.99 4.68
N VAL A 98 26.76 -10.94 5.58
CA VAL A 98 26.32 -10.88 6.99
C VAL A 98 27.18 -9.96 7.89
N SER A 99 27.90 -9.00 7.31
CA SER A 99 28.78 -8.09 8.06
C SER A 99 28.03 -6.88 8.65
N PHE A 100 28.50 -6.36 9.79
CA PHE A 100 27.96 -5.15 10.40
C PHE A 100 28.01 -3.93 9.44
N SER A 101 29.09 -3.80 8.68
CA SER A 101 29.26 -2.73 7.68
C SER A 101 28.26 -2.82 6.54
N HIS A 102 27.86 -4.03 6.14
CA HIS A 102 26.82 -4.23 5.11
C HIS A 102 25.45 -3.79 5.63
N ALA A 103 25.10 -4.19 6.85
CA ALA A 103 23.86 -3.77 7.50
C ALA A 103 23.78 -2.24 7.67
N GLU A 104 24.88 -1.60 8.08
CA GLU A 104 24.96 -0.14 8.20
C GLU A 104 24.79 0.56 6.84
N SER A 105 25.41 0.02 5.79
CA SER A 105 25.27 0.52 4.42
C SER A 105 23.82 0.42 3.93
N LYS A 106 23.16 -0.73 4.11
CA LYS A 106 21.74 -0.92 3.79
C LYS A 106 20.84 0.08 4.53
N GLN A 107 21.06 0.26 5.83
CA GLN A 107 20.27 1.21 6.63
C GLN A 107 20.45 2.65 6.13
N LYS A 108 21.68 3.04 5.75
CA LYS A 108 21.97 4.36 5.20
C LYS A 108 21.31 4.58 3.84
N SER A 109 21.37 3.60 2.95
CA SER A 109 20.71 3.65 1.63
C SER A 109 19.19 3.76 1.77
N ALA A 110 18.56 2.92 2.59
CA ALA A 110 17.12 2.98 2.86
C ALA A 110 16.69 4.36 3.41
N ARG A 111 17.51 4.97 4.27
CA ARG A 111 17.24 6.32 4.79
C ARG A 111 17.33 7.41 3.72
N LEU A 112 18.27 7.29 2.78
CA LEU A 112 18.39 8.22 1.66
C LEU A 112 17.21 8.10 0.70
N GLU A 113 16.81 6.88 0.38
CA GLU A 113 15.64 6.58 -0.46
C GLU A 113 14.36 7.09 0.17
N TYR A 114 14.17 6.89 1.49
CA TYR A 114 13.03 7.45 2.22
C TYR A 114 12.97 8.98 2.09
N LYS A 115 14.10 9.68 2.29
CA LYS A 115 14.17 11.13 2.12
C LYS A 115 13.82 11.57 0.69
N ALA A 116 14.33 10.86 -0.31
CA ALA A 116 14.02 11.14 -1.71
C ALA A 116 12.55 10.93 -2.02
N ALA A 117 11.95 9.83 -1.53
CA ALA A 117 10.53 9.54 -1.67
C ALA A 117 9.64 10.61 -1.02
N VAL A 118 10.00 11.09 0.18
CA VAL A 118 9.31 12.19 0.87
C VAL A 118 9.36 13.48 0.05
N ILE A 119 10.53 13.85 -0.48
CA ILE A 119 10.68 15.05 -1.32
C ILE A 119 9.78 14.93 -2.57
N THR A 120 9.81 13.78 -3.25
CA THR A 120 8.95 13.54 -4.42
C THR A 120 7.47 13.62 -4.07
N ALA A 121 7.05 13.09 -2.90
CA ALA A 121 5.67 13.17 -2.45
C ALA A 121 5.22 14.63 -2.22
N TYR A 122 6.07 15.45 -1.57
CA TYR A 122 5.79 16.87 -1.38
C TYR A 122 5.73 17.63 -2.71
N GLN A 123 6.60 17.32 -3.67
CA GLN A 123 6.54 17.93 -5.01
C GLN A 123 5.22 17.64 -5.73
N VAL A 124 4.71 16.41 -5.64
CA VAL A 124 3.41 16.03 -6.21
C VAL A 124 2.25 16.78 -5.54
N LEU A 125 2.32 17.00 -4.22
CA LEU A 125 1.33 17.78 -3.48
C LEU A 125 1.36 19.26 -3.87
N ASP A 126 2.56 19.84 -3.98
CA ASP A 126 2.75 21.21 -4.42
C ASP A 126 2.23 21.42 -5.86
N GLU A 127 2.51 20.50 -6.77
CA GLU A 127 1.98 20.53 -8.15
C GLU A 127 0.44 20.42 -8.20
N ALA A 128 -0.15 19.72 -7.23
CA ALA A 128 -1.60 19.60 -7.08
C ALA A 128 -2.24 20.81 -6.36
N GLY A 129 -1.44 21.79 -5.92
CA GLY A 129 -1.91 22.97 -5.18
C GLY A 129 -2.37 22.65 -3.75
N VAL A 130 -1.94 21.52 -3.19
CA VAL A 130 -2.22 21.11 -1.82
C VAL A 130 -1.02 21.48 -0.95
N HIS A 131 -1.11 22.62 -0.26
CA HIS A 131 -0.02 23.15 0.57
C HIS A 131 -0.18 22.88 2.07
N ASP A 132 -1.28 22.25 2.49
CA ASP A 132 -1.49 21.87 3.88
C ASP A 132 -0.68 20.61 4.20
N ASP A 133 0.28 20.74 5.12
CA ASP A 133 1.04 19.62 5.67
C ASP A 133 0.10 18.78 6.56
N PRO A 134 -0.20 17.51 6.21
CA PRO A 134 -1.08 16.65 6.99
C PRO A 134 -0.51 16.29 8.37
N ASP A 135 0.80 16.46 8.59
CA ASP A 135 1.48 16.21 9.86
C ASP A 135 1.51 17.45 10.78
N MET A 136 1.11 18.63 10.29
CA MET A 136 0.97 19.86 11.07
C MET A 136 -0.36 19.91 11.84
N GLY A 137 -0.70 18.82 12.51
CA GLY A 137 -1.76 18.77 13.52
C GLY A 137 -1.33 19.49 14.79
N SER A 138 -1.80 20.74 14.98
CA SER A 138 -1.74 21.54 16.22
C SER A 138 -0.38 21.65 16.93
N SER A 139 0.25 22.82 16.76
CA SER A 139 1.33 23.37 17.60
C SER A 139 2.66 22.61 17.63
N TYR A 140 3.55 22.93 16.68
CA TYR A 140 4.98 22.91 16.95
C TYR A 140 5.58 24.30 16.64
N SER A 141 5.98 24.99 17.72
CA SER A 141 6.71 26.25 17.66
C SER A 141 8.11 26.01 17.10
N ALA A 142 8.37 26.55 15.91
CA ALA A 142 9.68 26.56 15.28
C ALA A 142 10.64 27.49 16.05
N SER A 143 11.28 26.98 17.10
CA SER A 143 12.33 27.71 17.82
C SER A 143 13.47 26.84 18.35
N SER A 144 13.76 25.69 17.72
CA SER A 144 14.89 24.85 18.15
C SER A 144 15.66 24.24 16.98
N PHE A 145 16.18 25.08 16.10
CA PHE A 145 17.42 24.78 15.35
C PHE A 145 18.17 26.10 15.12
N ARG A 146 18.95 26.50 16.13
CA ARG A 146 20.14 27.33 15.98
C ARG A 146 21.27 26.68 16.76
#